data_AF-A0A7I7KZJ3-F1
#
_entry.id   AF-A0A7I7KZJ3-F1
#
_cell.length_a   1.000
_cell.length_b   1.000
_cell.length_c   1.000
_cell.angle_alpha   90.00
_cell.angle_beta   90.00
_cell.angle_gamma   90.00
#
_symmetry.space_group_name_H-M   'P 1'
#
loop_
_entity.id
_entity.type
_entity.pdbx_description
1 polymer ?
#
loop_
_entity_poly.entity_id
_entity_poly.type
_entity_poly.pdbx_seq_one_letter_code
_entity_poly.pdbx_strand_id
1 'polypeptide(L)'
;MGQALAPMQDEVVIATKLFITKTGDDMTRNDLSRQIREHLEASLSRLGTDHVELYYQHRVNKDIPVEDVAACMGELIGEGKILGLGSIASY
;
A
#
# COMPACT_ATOMS: atom_id res chain seq x y z
N MET A 1 13.25 11.75 1.95
CA MET A 1 13.51 10.39 1.46
C MET A 1 13.55 10.35 -0.06
N GLY A 2 12.45 10.61 -0.79
CA GLY A 2 12.44 10.55 -2.26
C GLY A 2 13.59 11.28 -2.95
N GLN A 3 13.78 12.58 -2.65
CA GLN A 3 14.89 13.38 -3.19
C GLN A 3 16.29 12.80 -2.90
N ALA A 4 16.46 12.11 -1.77
CA ALA A 4 17.75 11.51 -1.39
C ALA A 4 18.02 10.19 -2.11
N LEU A 5 16.96 9.45 -2.49
CA LEU A 5 17.05 8.17 -3.18
C LEU A 5 17.05 8.31 -4.70
N ALA A 6 16.61 9.46 -5.24
CA ALA A 6 16.52 9.69 -6.69
C ALA A 6 17.78 9.32 -7.49
N PRO A 7 19.03 9.57 -7.02
CA PRO A 7 20.23 9.18 -7.77
C PRO A 7 20.51 7.68 -7.81
N MET A 8 19.85 6.88 -6.98
CA MET A 8 20.12 5.45 -6.76
C MET A 8 18.83 4.62 -6.71
N GLN A 9 17.73 5.13 -7.27
CA GLN A 9 16.41 4.51 -7.14
C GLN A 9 16.39 3.06 -7.66
N ASP A 10 17.16 2.78 -8.70
CA ASP A 10 17.24 1.46 -9.35
C ASP A 10 18.21 0.51 -8.60
N GLU A 11 18.95 1.02 -7.61
CA GLU A 11 19.93 0.26 -6.83
C GLU A 11 19.41 -0.10 -5.42
N VAL A 12 18.19 0.35 -5.07
CA VAL A 12 17.60 0.18 -3.74
C VAL A 12 16.25 -0.50 -3.80
N VAL A 13 15.89 -1.16 -2.71
CA VAL A 13 14.53 -1.68 -2.48
C VAL A 13 13.80 -0.68 -1.59
N ILE A 14 12.73 -0.10 -2.12
CA ILE A 14 11.84 0.82 -1.43
C ILE A 14 10.67 0.04 -0.85
N ALA A 15 10.61 0.00 0.48
CA ALA A 15 9.45 -0.47 1.23
C ALA A 15 8.73 0.71 1.87
N THR A 16 7.42 0.80 1.66
CA THR A 16 6.56 1.76 2.37
C THR A 16 5.34 1.07 2.96
N LYS A 17 4.60 1.79 3.80
CA LYS A 17 3.55 1.21 4.64
C LYS A 17 2.29 2.06 4.59
N LEU A 18 1.14 1.42 4.74
CA LEU A 18 -0.14 2.09 4.94
C LEU A 18 -0.85 1.61 6.20
N PHE A 19 -1.76 2.43 6.69
CA PHE A 19 -2.73 2.03 7.70
C PHE A 19 -4.13 2.19 7.10
N ILE A 20 -4.97 1.18 7.28
CA ILE A 20 -6.33 1.13 6.72
C ILE A 20 -7.29 1.32 7.88
N THR A 21 -8.14 2.34 7.79
CA THR A 21 -9.15 2.63 8.81
C THR A 21 -10.52 2.31 8.26
N LYS A 22 -11.32 1.54 9.00
CA LYS A 22 -12.72 1.33 8.66
C LYS A 22 -13.50 2.64 8.83
N THR A 23 -14.16 3.11 7.77
CA THR A 23 -14.96 4.34 7.79
C THR A 23 -16.45 3.99 7.89
N GLY A 24 -16.96 3.87 9.12
CA GLY A 24 -18.35 3.47 9.38
C GLY A 24 -18.59 1.96 9.24
N ASP A 25 -19.81 1.52 9.54
CA ASP A 25 -20.13 0.09 9.59
C ASP A 25 -20.16 -0.58 8.20
N ASP A 26 -20.50 0.19 7.16
CA ASP A 26 -20.77 -0.29 5.80
C ASP A 26 -19.65 0.03 4.79
N MET A 27 -18.38 -0.07 5.20
CA MET A 27 -17.27 0.14 4.27
C MET A 27 -17.28 -0.93 3.16
N THR A 28 -17.47 -0.52 1.91
CA THR A 28 -17.49 -1.43 0.76
C THR A 28 -16.07 -1.78 0.29
N ARG A 29 -15.93 -2.82 -0.54
CA ARG A 29 -14.65 -3.12 -1.22
C ARG A 29 -14.17 -1.97 -2.12
N ASN A 30 -15.09 -1.19 -2.69
CA ASN A 30 -14.73 -0.01 -3.49
C ASN A 30 -14.16 1.11 -2.61
N ASP A 31 -14.71 1.33 -1.41
CA ASP A 31 -14.17 2.29 -0.46
C ASP A 31 -12.78 1.88 0.03
N LEU A 32 -12.59 0.58 0.31
CA LEU A 32 -11.30 0.02 0.66
C LEU A 32 -10.27 0.21 -0.46
N SER A 33 -10.61 -0.16 -1.70
CA SER A 33 -9.73 0.00 -2.86
C SER A 33 -9.34 1.47 -3.06
N ARG A 34 -10.31 2.39 -2.94
CA ARG A 34 -10.08 3.83 -3.03
C ARG A 34 -9.13 4.32 -1.95
N GLN A 35 -9.33 3.94 -0.69
CA GLN A 35 -8.45 4.35 0.41
C GLN A 35 -7.02 3.83 0.22
N ILE A 36 -6.84 2.55 -0.14
CA ILE A 36 -5.52 1.95 -0.36
C ILE A 36 -4.80 2.69 -1.51
N ARG A 37 -5.50 2.96 -2.61
CA ARG A 37 -4.97 3.71 -3.76
C ARG A 37 -4.57 5.12 -3.38
N GLU A 38 -5.45 5.88 -2.72
CA GLU A 38 -5.15 7.24 -2.25
C GLU A 38 -3.89 7.27 -1.38
N HIS A 39 -3.71 6.30 -0.48
CA HIS A 39 -2.51 6.17 0.35
C HIS A 39 -1.25 5.82 -0.45
N LEU A 40 -1.35 4.93 -1.44
CA LEU A 40 -0.23 4.56 -2.29
C LEU A 40 0.19 5.73 -3.17
N GLU A 41 -0.73 6.37 -3.88
CA GLU A 41 -0.46 7.54 -4.72
C GLU A 41 0.22 8.67 -3.95
N ALA A 42 -0.27 8.95 -2.74
CA ALA A 42 0.36 9.94 -1.88
C ALA A 42 1.79 9.54 -1.49
N SER A 43 2.07 8.23 -1.32
CA SER A 43 3.40 7.72 -1.02
C SER A 43 4.33 7.82 -2.22
N LEU A 44 3.87 7.38 -3.39
CA LEU A 44 4.56 7.45 -4.68
C LEU A 44 4.95 8.90 -5.00
N SER A 45 4.00 9.83 -4.86
CA SER A 45 4.24 11.27 -5.04
C SER A 45 5.35 11.82 -4.13
N ARG A 46 5.36 11.44 -2.84
CA ARG A 46 6.42 11.85 -1.89
C ARG A 46 7.77 11.20 -2.15
N LEU A 47 7.76 9.98 -2.69
CA LEU A 47 8.96 9.24 -3.05
C LEU A 47 9.52 9.67 -4.40
N GLY A 48 8.69 10.25 -5.28
CA GLY A 48 9.07 10.65 -6.63
C GLY A 48 9.26 9.47 -7.58
N THR A 49 8.54 8.37 -7.35
CA THR A 49 8.58 7.13 -8.15
C THR A 49 7.15 6.71 -8.52
N ASP A 50 6.99 5.88 -9.54
CA ASP A 50 5.73 5.29 -9.98
C ASP A 50 5.43 3.92 -9.35
N HIS A 51 6.41 3.30 -8.69
CA HIS A 51 6.25 2.01 -8.02
C HIS A 51 7.10 1.89 -6.75
N VAL A 52 6.79 0.87 -5.95
CA VAL A 52 7.61 0.42 -4.82
C VAL A 52 7.74 -1.11 -4.84
N GLU A 53 8.86 -1.63 -4.39
CA GLU A 53 9.09 -3.07 -4.35
C GLU A 53 8.19 -3.75 -3.33
N LEU A 54 7.99 -3.13 -2.16
CA LEU A 54 7.19 -3.71 -1.08
C LEU A 54 6.23 -2.69 -0.47
N TYR A 55 4.95 -3.08 -0.40
CA TYR A 55 3.91 -2.30 0.27
C TYR A 55 3.32 -3.06 1.45
N TYR A 56 3.50 -2.52 2.66
CA TYR A 56 3.14 -3.18 3.90
C TYR A 56 1.87 -2.61 4.53
N GLN A 57 0.90 -3.47 4.85
CA GLN A 57 -0.12 -3.13 5.84
C GLN A 57 0.55 -2.99 7.21
N HIS A 58 0.63 -1.75 7.71
CA HIS A 58 1.32 -1.41 8.95
C HIS A 58 0.68 -2.06 10.17
N ARG A 59 -0.65 -2.22 10.17
CA ARG A 59 -1.40 -2.94 11.21
C ARG A 59 -2.64 -3.58 10.60
N VAL A 60 -2.89 -4.83 10.98
CA VAL A 60 -4.12 -5.54 10.62
C VAL A 60 -5.30 -4.93 11.37
N ASN A 61 -6.33 -4.54 10.62
CA ASN A 61 -7.64 -4.21 11.16
C ASN A 61 -8.53 -5.44 11.02
N LYS A 62 -8.95 -6.02 12.15
CA LYS A 62 -9.74 -7.28 12.19
C LYS A 62 -11.18 -7.10 11.70
N ASP A 63 -11.65 -5.86 11.59
CA ASP A 63 -13.00 -5.54 11.09
C ASP A 63 -13.06 -5.49 9.56
N ILE A 64 -11.93 -5.69 8.88
CA ILE A 64 -11.80 -5.71 7.43
C ILE A 64 -11.35 -7.12 7.01
N PRO A 65 -12.09 -7.83 6.14
CA PRO A 65 -11.68 -9.13 5.63
C PRO A 65 -10.28 -9.05 4.99
N VAL A 66 -9.40 -9.98 5.36
CA VAL A 66 -8.03 -10.00 4.84
C VAL A 66 -8.01 -10.27 3.33
N GLU A 67 -8.99 -11.03 2.84
CA GLU A 67 -9.19 -11.36 1.44
C GLU A 67 -9.51 -10.13 0.60
N ASP A 68 -10.30 -9.18 1.15
CA ASP A 68 -10.62 -7.93 0.46
C ASP A 68 -9.38 -7.03 0.35
N VAL A 69 -8.57 -6.96 1.41
CA VAL A 69 -7.29 -6.24 1.38
C VAL A 69 -6.35 -6.90 0.35
N ALA A 70 -6.22 -8.22 0.37
CA ALA A 70 -5.38 -8.96 -0.55
C ALA A 70 -5.83 -8.77 -2.02
N ALA A 71 -7.14 -8.75 -2.28
CA ALA A 71 -7.68 -8.48 -3.61
C ALA A 71 -7.31 -7.08 -4.12
N CYS A 72 -7.47 -6.04 -3.28
CA CYS A 72 -7.07 -4.68 -3.64
C CYS A 72 -5.57 -4.56 -3.88
N MET A 73 -4.74 -5.19 -3.04
CA MET A 73 -3.28 -5.20 -3.23
C MET A 73 -2.89 -5.97 -4.51
N GLY A 74 -3.61 -7.04 -4.84
CA GLY A 74 -3.41 -7.81 -6.08
C GLY A 74 -3.68 -6.99 -7.34
N GLU A 75 -4.70 -6.11 -7.33
CA GLU A 75 -4.93 -5.15 -8.42
C GLU A 75 -3.73 -4.20 -8.61
N LEU A 76 -3.15 -3.72 -7.52
CA LEU A 76 -1.97 -2.83 -7.57
C LEU A 76 -0.70 -3.53 -8.06
N ILE A 77 -0.57 -4.84 -7.77
CA ILE A 77 0.47 -5.69 -8.39
C ILE A 77 0.23 -5.80 -9.90
N GLY A 78 -1.01 -6.06 -10.31
CA GLY A 78 -1.38 -6.11 -11.73
C GLY A 78 -1.10 -4.82 -12.50
N GLU A 79 -1.18 -3.68 -11.81
CA GLU A 79 -0.83 -2.35 -12.35
C GLU A 79 0.68 -2.04 -12.32
N GLY A 80 1.50 -2.87 -11.68
CA GLY A 80 2.94 -2.64 -11.52
C GLY A 80 3.31 -1.56 -10.50
N LYS A 81 2.33 -1.03 -9.75
CA LYS A 81 2.58 0.04 -8.73
C LYS A 81 3.22 -0.50 -7.46
N ILE A 82 3.03 -1.79 -7.18
CA ILE A 82 3.75 -2.51 -6.13
C ILE A 82 4.24 -3.85 -6.69
N LEU A 83 5.42 -4.31 -6.27
CA LEU A 83 5.96 -5.61 -6.72
C LEU A 83 5.73 -6.74 -5.71
N GLY A 84 5.38 -6.39 -4.48
CA GLY A 84 5.09 -7.32 -3.42
C GLY A 84 4.29 -6.68 -2.29
N LEU A 85 3.59 -7.52 -1.54
CA LEU A 85 2.79 -7.12 -0.39
C LEU A 85 3.26 -7.84 0.88
N GLY A 86 3.16 -7.16 2.02
CA GLY A 86 3.36 -7.75 3.33
C GLY A 86 2.40 -7.18 4.36
N SER A 87 2.29 -7.81 5.53
CA SER A 87 1.54 -7.29 6.66
C SER A 87 2.34 -7.44 7.94
N ILE A 88 2.20 -6.47 8.84
CA ILE A 88 2.72 -6.56 10.20
C ILE A 88 1.55 -6.92 11.12
N ALA A 89 1.63 -8.12 11.71
CA ALA A 89 0.73 -8.57 12.76
C ALA A 89 1.41 -8.41 14.12
N SER A 90 0.86 -7.54 14.97
CA SER A 90 1.15 -7.55 16.40
C SER A 90 0.18 -8.52 17.06
N TYR A 91 0.70 -9.64 17.59
CA TYR A 91 -0.05 -10.58 18.42
C TYR A 91 -0.15 -10.08 19.86
#